data_AF-A0A7S1RBM9-F1
#
_entry.id   AF-A0A7S1RBM9-F1
#
_cell.length_a   1.000
_cell.length_b   1.000
_cell.length_c   1.000
_cell.angle_alpha   90.00
_cell.angle_beta   90.00
_cell.angle_gamma   90.00
#
_symmetry.space_group_name_H-M   'P 1'
#
loop_
_entity.id
_entity.type
_entity.pdbx_description
1 polymer ?
#
loop_
_entity_poly.entity_id
_entity_poly.type
_entity_poly.pdbx_seq_one_letter_code
_entity_poly.pdbx_strand_id
1 'polypeptide(L)'
;MQDVETTYDELVRGSLKAASMEHGLQTTAIYWEGQLNAYKGVFGQATYGQKWTWKLVDDQIRGAWGLDAGDVSKSPHVFYGDRGYFRKYYGDKDVYEILPAKKRFNFSFFPTGTADPVKGKPAGEISRADVFGAVMKSAFSVDLDYKLSQMH
;
A
#
# COMPACT_ATOMS: atom_id res chain seq x y z
N MET A 1 -44.75 22.39 7.59
CA MET A 1 -43.40 22.52 8.15
C MET A 1 -42.55 21.52 7.39
N GLN A 2 -41.66 21.98 6.53
CA GLN A 2 -40.74 21.11 5.80
C GLN A 2 -39.66 20.65 6.77
N ASP A 3 -39.47 19.34 6.88
CA ASP A 3 -38.37 18.74 7.60
C ASP A 3 -37.06 19.09 6.87
N VAL A 4 -36.19 19.81 7.56
CA VAL A 4 -34.87 20.18 7.04
C VAL A 4 -34.00 18.91 7.09
N GLU A 5 -33.67 18.36 5.93
CA GLU A 5 -32.67 17.30 5.80
C GLU A 5 -31.28 17.87 6.15
N THR A 6 -30.87 17.74 7.41
CA THR A 6 -29.52 18.09 7.85
C THR A 6 -28.53 16.99 7.47
N THR A 7 -27.48 17.37 6.76
CA THR A 7 -26.41 16.47 6.29
C THR A 7 -25.61 15.89 7.45
N TYR A 8 -25.15 14.64 7.34
CA TYR A 8 -24.38 13.93 8.37
C TYR A 8 -23.20 14.75 8.92
N ASP A 9 -22.52 15.52 8.07
CA ASP A 9 -21.40 16.39 8.43
C ASP A 9 -21.76 17.51 9.44
N GLU A 10 -23.03 17.96 9.47
CA GLU A 10 -23.50 18.98 10.42
C GLU A 10 -23.76 18.38 11.81
N LEU A 11 -24.15 17.11 11.87
CA LEU A 11 -24.35 16.34 13.12
C LEU A 11 -23.02 15.90 13.78
N VAL A 12 -21.93 15.86 13.01
CA VAL A 12 -20.63 15.31 13.44
C VAL A 12 -19.86 16.23 14.38
N ARG A 13 -20.00 17.57 14.28
CA ARG A 13 -19.18 18.51 15.07
C ARG A 13 -19.42 18.48 16.58
N GLY A 14 -20.47 17.82 17.06
CA GLY A 14 -20.76 17.63 18.48
C GLY A 14 -21.14 16.19 18.87
N SER A 15 -21.00 15.23 17.95
CA SER A 15 -21.29 13.83 18.23
C SER A 15 -20.25 13.26 19.19
N LEU A 16 -20.67 12.64 20.29
CA LEU A 16 -19.81 11.88 21.20
C LEU A 16 -19.04 10.75 20.50
N LYS A 17 -19.45 10.33 19.29
CA LYS A 17 -18.68 9.41 18.42
C LYS A 17 -17.56 10.08 17.61
N ALA A 18 -17.56 11.41 17.52
CA ALA A 18 -16.56 12.23 16.86
C ALA A 18 -15.68 12.97 17.89
N ALA A 19 -15.37 12.31 19.02
CA ALA A 19 -14.25 12.76 19.84
C ALA A 19 -13.00 12.75 18.94
N SER A 20 -12.38 13.93 18.76
CA SER A 20 -11.02 14.02 18.24
C SER A 20 -10.17 12.97 18.97
N MET A 21 -9.51 12.07 18.23
CA MET A 21 -8.72 10.98 18.82
C MET A 21 -7.52 11.48 19.65
N GLU A 22 -7.25 12.77 19.60
CA GLU A 22 -6.17 13.41 20.34
C GLU A 22 -6.68 13.83 21.73
N HIS A 23 -5.96 13.44 22.79
CA HIS A 23 -6.31 13.67 24.19
C HIS A 23 -7.59 12.95 24.68
N GLY A 24 -7.80 11.71 24.24
CA GLY A 24 -8.88 10.87 24.77
C GLY A 24 -8.81 10.68 26.29
N LEU A 25 -9.97 10.68 26.94
CA LEU A 25 -10.12 10.35 28.35
C LEU A 25 -9.67 8.89 28.62
N GLN A 26 -9.04 8.64 29.76
CA GLN A 26 -8.70 7.28 30.17
C GLN A 26 -9.98 6.47 30.40
N THR A 27 -10.24 5.48 29.54
CA THR A 27 -11.46 4.66 29.56
C THR A 27 -11.34 3.37 30.37
N THR A 28 -10.12 2.98 30.75
CA THR A 28 -9.84 1.73 31.48
C THR A 28 -8.97 1.99 32.71
N ALA A 29 -9.15 1.16 33.74
CA ALA A 29 -8.32 1.22 34.93
C ALA A 29 -6.89 0.72 34.63
N ILE A 30 -5.90 1.42 35.15
CA ILE A 30 -4.49 1.00 35.15
C ILE A 30 -4.19 0.52 36.57
N TYR A 31 -3.82 -0.75 36.73
CA TYR A 31 -3.49 -1.35 38.03
C TYR A 31 -2.25 -2.24 37.93
N TRP A 32 -1.72 -2.60 39.10
CA TRP A 32 -0.60 -3.54 39.24
C TRP A 32 -1.01 -4.63 40.23
N GLU A 33 -0.88 -5.89 39.84
CA GLU A 33 -1.25 -7.03 40.68
C GLU A 33 -0.19 -7.29 41.76
N GLY A 34 -0.65 -7.75 42.93
CA GLY A 34 0.24 -8.18 44.00
C GLY A 34 1.03 -9.40 43.54
N GLN A 35 2.37 -9.31 43.58
CA GLN A 35 3.38 -10.29 43.12
C GLN A 35 3.98 -10.06 41.72
N LEU A 36 3.56 -9.02 40.98
CA LEU A 36 4.29 -8.65 39.76
C LEU A 36 5.60 -7.90 40.10
N ASN A 37 6.73 -8.43 39.64
CA ASN A 37 8.03 -7.80 39.81
C ASN A 37 8.26 -6.73 38.74
N ALA A 38 8.64 -5.51 39.17
CA ALA A 38 8.89 -4.40 38.25
C ALA A 38 10.25 -4.47 37.53
N TYR A 39 11.15 -5.37 37.96
CA TYR A 39 12.53 -5.53 37.46
C TYR A 39 13.35 -4.23 37.38
N LYS A 40 12.98 -3.22 38.15
CA LYS A 40 13.67 -1.95 38.28
C LYS A 40 14.30 -1.90 39.67
N GLY A 41 15.63 -1.92 39.72
CA GLY A 41 16.36 -1.75 40.98
C GLY A 41 16.21 -0.32 41.53
N VAL A 42 16.63 -0.10 42.77
CA VAL A 42 16.59 1.22 43.45
C VAL A 42 17.40 2.28 42.67
N PHE A 43 18.39 1.86 41.89
CA PHE A 43 19.20 2.70 41.01
C PHE A 43 18.76 2.66 39.52
N GLY A 44 17.65 1.98 39.21
CA GLY A 44 17.20 1.69 37.85
C GLY A 44 16.49 2.85 37.14
N GLN A 45 16.37 4.04 37.76
CA GLN A 45 15.78 5.22 37.12
C GLN A 45 16.79 6.36 36.94
N ALA A 46 16.57 7.09 35.83
CA ALA A 46 17.08 8.38 35.33
C ALA A 46 18.55 8.76 35.55
N THR A 47 19.15 8.46 36.69
CA THR A 47 20.47 8.95 37.12
C THR A 47 21.56 7.90 36.97
N TYR A 48 21.29 6.62 37.26
CA TYR A 48 22.31 5.56 37.25
C TYR A 48 22.06 4.45 36.21
N GLY A 49 20.81 4.24 35.81
CA GLY A 49 20.41 3.27 34.78
C GLY A 49 20.28 3.87 33.37
N GLN A 50 21.16 4.81 33.00
CA GLN A 50 21.09 5.43 31.67
C GLN A 50 21.49 4.44 30.57
N LYS A 51 20.86 4.57 29.40
CA LYS A 51 21.23 3.77 28.23
C LYS A 51 22.57 4.25 27.70
N TRP A 52 23.50 3.31 27.52
CA TRP A 52 24.80 3.55 26.90
C TRP A 52 24.92 2.73 25.62
N THR A 53 25.63 3.26 24.63
CA THR A 53 25.97 2.54 23.39
C THR A 53 27.44 2.72 23.07
N TRP A 54 28.11 1.61 22.76
CA TRP A 54 29.51 1.62 22.31
C TRP A 54 29.66 2.11 20.87
N LYS A 55 28.57 2.17 20.10
CA LYS A 55 28.59 2.52 18.68
C LYS A 55 29.38 3.81 18.39
N LEU A 56 29.13 4.88 19.17
CA LEU A 56 29.81 6.17 18.97
C LEU A 56 31.31 6.09 19.25
N VAL A 57 31.70 5.41 20.33
CA VAL A 57 33.11 5.22 20.70
C VAL A 57 33.81 4.36 19.65
N ASP A 58 33.17 3.27 19.23
CA ASP A 58 33.70 2.35 18.23
C ASP A 58 33.84 3.03 16.87
N ASP A 59 32.87 3.84 16.45
CA ASP A 59 32.93 4.59 15.19
C ASP A 59 34.06 5.63 15.24
N GLN A 60 34.27 6.29 16.39
CA GLN A 60 35.38 7.24 16.57
C GLN A 60 36.76 6.56 16.54
N ILE A 61 36.92 5.41 17.21
CA ILE A 61 38.16 4.62 17.18
C ILE A 61 38.41 4.08 15.78
N ARG A 62 37.39 3.53 15.12
CA ARG A 62 37.50 3.02 13.74
C ARG A 62 37.88 4.12 12.75
N GLY A 63 37.33 5.32 12.91
CA GLY A 63 37.73 6.49 12.13
C GLY A 63 39.16 6.95 12.41
N ALA A 64 39.57 6.98 13.68
CA ALA A 64 40.92 7.38 14.07
C ALA A 64 42.01 6.42 13.57
N TRP A 65 41.71 5.12 13.52
CA TRP A 65 42.64 4.08 13.06
C TRP A 65 42.51 3.74 11.57
N GLY A 66 41.63 4.41 10.83
CA GLY A 66 41.39 4.17 9.41
C GLY A 66 40.81 2.79 9.09
N LEU A 67 40.29 2.08 10.10
CA LEU A 67 39.67 0.76 9.96
C LEU A 67 38.31 0.84 9.27
N ASP A 68 37.75 2.04 9.16
CA ASP A 68 36.48 2.33 8.49
C ASP A 68 36.64 2.63 6.99
N ALA A 69 37.84 2.46 6.41
CA ALA A 69 38.09 2.67 4.98
C ALA A 69 37.34 1.65 4.09
N GLY A 70 37.06 0.46 4.61
CA GLY A 70 36.30 -0.59 3.92
C GLY A 70 34.78 -0.48 4.06
N ASP A 71 34.27 0.54 4.75
CA ASP A 71 32.84 0.70 4.98
C ASP A 71 32.12 1.14 3.70
N VAL A 72 31.38 0.19 3.10
CA VAL A 72 30.60 0.41 1.88
C VAL A 72 29.51 1.48 2.06
N SER A 73 29.07 1.75 3.30
CA SER A 73 28.08 2.79 3.57
C SER A 73 28.63 4.20 3.39
N LYS A 74 29.96 4.40 3.40
CA LYS A 74 30.57 5.70 3.08
C LYS A 74 30.51 6.05 1.60
N SER A 75 30.49 5.04 0.74
CA SER A 75 30.37 5.27 -0.69
C SER A 75 28.91 5.51 -1.06
N PRO A 76 28.58 6.61 -1.77
CA PRO A 76 27.21 6.85 -2.22
C PRO A 76 26.74 5.81 -3.25
N HIS A 77 27.67 5.14 -3.94
CA HIS A 77 27.33 4.15 -4.95
C HIS A 77 27.09 2.76 -4.35
N VAL A 78 25.99 2.13 -4.75
CA VAL A 78 25.63 0.78 -4.30
C VAL A 78 25.99 -0.22 -5.41
N PHE A 79 26.92 -1.12 -5.11
CA PHE A 79 27.40 -2.15 -6.04
C PHE A 79 26.50 -3.40 -6.12
N TYR A 80 25.38 -3.41 -5.41
CA TYR A 80 24.46 -4.54 -5.34
C TYR A 80 23.32 -4.39 -6.36
N GLY A 81 23.20 -5.37 -7.27
CA GLY A 81 22.14 -5.49 -8.27
C GLY A 81 22.54 -5.07 -9.69
N ASP A 82 21.71 -5.43 -10.69
CA ASP A 82 21.96 -5.15 -12.12
C ASP A 82 21.70 -3.69 -12.52
N ARG A 83 21.18 -2.86 -11.61
CA ARG A 83 20.85 -1.45 -11.87
C ARG A 83 21.72 -0.54 -11.01
N GLY A 84 21.97 0.67 -11.51
CA GLY A 84 22.63 1.70 -10.72
C GLY A 84 21.71 2.20 -9.61
N TYR A 85 22.19 2.13 -8.37
CA TYR A 85 21.53 2.68 -7.19
C TYR A 85 22.48 3.63 -6.46
N PHE A 86 21.90 4.63 -5.79
CA PHE A 86 22.64 5.59 -4.96
C PHE A 86 22.03 5.68 -3.56
N ARG A 87 22.88 5.84 -2.55
CA ARG A 87 22.48 6.11 -1.16
C ARG A 87 22.15 7.59 -1.00
N LYS A 88 20.99 7.90 -0.44
CA LYS A 88 20.58 9.22 0.03
C LYS A 88 20.75 9.26 1.54
N TYR A 89 21.74 10.02 2.02
CA TYR A 89 22.05 10.13 3.44
C TYR A 89 21.18 11.19 4.13
N TYR A 90 20.81 10.90 5.38
CA TYR A 90 20.07 11.80 6.25
C TYR A 90 20.97 12.31 7.37
N GLY A 91 21.95 13.15 7.02
CA GLY A 91 22.89 13.76 7.98
C GLY A 91 23.99 12.83 8.51
N ASP A 92 23.82 11.50 8.40
CA ASP A 92 24.81 10.50 8.82
C ASP A 92 24.95 9.37 7.79
N LYS A 93 26.14 8.74 7.73
CA LYS A 93 26.42 7.61 6.84
C LYS A 93 25.65 6.33 7.21
N ASP A 94 25.22 6.21 8.46
CA ASP A 94 24.50 5.06 8.98
C ASP A 94 22.99 5.15 8.72
N VAL A 95 22.50 6.34 8.36
CA VAL A 95 21.08 6.58 8.08
C VAL A 95 20.91 6.99 6.62
N TYR A 96 20.53 6.03 5.80
CA TYR A 96 20.35 6.26 4.37
C TYR A 96 19.24 5.41 3.76
N GLU A 97 18.72 5.91 2.65
CA GLU A 97 17.82 5.17 1.76
C GLU A 97 18.53 4.89 0.42
N ILE A 98 18.25 3.74 -0.18
CA ILE A 98 18.80 3.37 -1.48
C ILE A 98 17.78 3.72 -2.57
N LEU A 99 18.16 4.62 -3.48
CA LEU A 99 17.32 5.09 -4.57
C LEU A 99 17.84 4.62 -5.93
N PRO A 100 16.95 4.22 -6.85
CA PRO A 100 17.35 3.86 -8.21
C PRO A 100 17.81 5.09 -8.99
N ALA A 101 18.96 4.99 -9.65
CA ALA A 101 19.49 6.07 -10.49
C ALA A 101 18.71 6.23 -11.81
N LYS A 102 18.09 5.15 -12.30
CA LYS A 102 17.40 5.11 -13.59
C LYS A 102 15.89 4.96 -13.37
N LYS A 103 15.11 5.77 -14.08
CA LYS A 103 13.66 5.59 -14.17
C LYS A 103 13.36 4.31 -14.97
N ARG A 104 12.43 3.48 -14.48
CA ARG A 104 11.99 2.28 -15.19
C ARG A 104 11.09 2.69 -16.36
N PHE A 105 11.51 2.37 -17.58
CA PHE A 105 10.64 2.46 -18.75
C PHE A 105 9.79 1.18 -18.82
N ASN A 106 8.47 1.36 -18.87
CA ASN A 106 7.53 0.28 -19.09
C ASN A 106 6.92 0.50 -20.47
N PHE A 107 7.00 -0.51 -21.32
CA PHE A 107 6.38 -0.48 -22.64
C PHE A 107 5.07 -1.24 -22.57
N SER A 108 4.06 -0.69 -23.23
CA SER A 108 2.75 -1.30 -23.39
C SER A 108 2.48 -1.38 -24.89
N PHE A 109 2.27 -2.60 -25.39
CA PHE A 109 1.91 -2.85 -26.79
C PHE A 109 0.39 -3.03 -26.95
N PHE A 110 -0.39 -2.35 -26.12
CA PHE A 110 -1.85 -2.35 -26.20
C PHE A 110 -2.33 -1.09 -26.91
N PRO A 111 -3.26 -1.20 -27.88
CA PRO A 111 -3.86 -0.02 -28.51
C PRO A 111 -4.64 0.79 -27.48
N THR A 112 -4.57 2.12 -27.59
CA THR A 112 -5.27 3.03 -26.67
C THR A 112 -6.73 3.21 -27.08
N GLY A 113 -7.66 3.20 -26.12
CA GLY A 113 -9.08 3.54 -26.35
C GLY A 113 -9.96 2.41 -26.91
N THR A 114 -9.47 1.17 -26.97
CA THR A 114 -10.22 0.04 -27.55
C THR A 114 -11.11 -0.72 -26.56
N ALA A 115 -11.01 -0.44 -25.26
CA ALA A 115 -11.82 -1.09 -24.23
C ALA A 115 -12.39 -0.05 -23.26
N ASP A 116 -13.71 -0.02 -23.12
CA ASP A 116 -14.42 0.71 -22.06
C ASP A 116 -14.70 -0.27 -20.91
N PRO A 117 -14.04 -0.13 -19.74
CA PRO A 117 -14.21 -1.04 -18.62
C PRO A 117 -15.59 -0.92 -17.95
N VAL A 118 -16.35 0.15 -18.20
CA VAL A 118 -17.65 0.39 -17.57
C VAL A 118 -18.79 -0.18 -18.42
N LYS A 119 -18.68 -0.13 -19.74
CA LYS A 119 -19.70 -0.64 -20.69
C LYS A 119 -19.46 -2.09 -21.12
N GLY A 120 -18.59 -2.79 -20.39
CA GLY A 120 -17.98 -4.07 -20.73
C GLY A 120 -18.85 -5.03 -21.54
N LYS A 121 -18.59 -5.08 -22.85
CA LYS A 121 -18.53 -6.33 -23.60
C LYS A 121 -17.21 -6.33 -24.36
N PRO A 122 -16.29 -7.25 -24.09
CA PRO A 122 -15.07 -7.35 -24.90
C PRO A 122 -15.48 -7.63 -26.35
N ALA A 123 -14.97 -6.80 -27.27
CA ALA A 123 -15.20 -7.02 -28.69
C ALA A 123 -14.61 -8.38 -29.08
N GLY A 124 -15.47 -9.30 -29.54
CA GLY A 124 -15.07 -10.64 -29.98
C GLY A 124 -15.35 -11.78 -29.01
N GLU A 125 -15.96 -11.54 -27.84
CA GLU A 125 -16.55 -12.66 -27.09
C GLU A 125 -17.80 -13.16 -27.81
N ILE A 126 -17.70 -14.33 -28.42
CA ILE A 126 -18.86 -15.08 -28.91
C ILE A 126 -19.57 -15.60 -27.67
N SER A 127 -20.65 -14.92 -27.28
CA SER A 127 -21.50 -15.39 -26.19
C SER A 127 -22.16 -16.70 -26.61
N ARG A 128 -22.27 -17.67 -25.69
CA ARG A 128 -23.09 -18.88 -25.90
C ARG A 128 -24.55 -18.52 -26.25
N ALA A 129 -25.03 -17.36 -25.80
CA ALA A 129 -26.33 -16.83 -26.15
C ALA A 129 -26.42 -16.41 -27.63
N ASP A 130 -25.35 -15.89 -28.22
CA ASP A 130 -25.31 -15.50 -29.64
C ASP A 130 -25.31 -16.74 -30.54
N VAL A 131 -24.58 -17.80 -30.15
CA VAL A 131 -24.60 -19.09 -30.84
C VAL A 131 -26.00 -19.72 -30.79
N PHE A 132 -26.62 -19.74 -29.61
CA PHE A 132 -27.99 -20.24 -29.46
C PHE A 132 -28.99 -19.41 -30.29
N GLY A 133 -28.87 -18.08 -30.27
CA GLY A 133 -29.68 -17.18 -31.08
C GLY A 133 -29.52 -17.44 -32.59
N ALA A 134 -28.29 -17.70 -33.05
CA ALA A 134 -28.03 -18.06 -34.45
C ALA A 134 -28.68 -19.40 -34.83
N VAL A 135 -28.61 -20.41 -33.96
CA VAL A 135 -29.25 -21.72 -34.19
C VAL A 135 -30.77 -21.58 -34.25
N MET A 136 -31.37 -20.86 -33.31
CA MET A 136 -32.82 -20.62 -33.30
C MET A 136 -33.29 -19.84 -34.52
N LYS A 137 -32.52 -18.83 -34.94
CA LYS A 137 -32.81 -18.05 -36.16
C LYS A 137 -32.72 -18.92 -37.41
N SER A 138 -31.73 -19.82 -37.49
CA SER A 138 -31.57 -20.76 -38.59
C SER A 138 -32.72 -21.78 -38.67
N ALA A 139 -33.12 -22.35 -37.53
CA ALA A 139 -34.24 -23.29 -37.48
C ALA A 139 -35.55 -22.62 -37.92
N PHE A 140 -35.78 -21.39 -37.45
CA PHE A 140 -36.95 -20.60 -37.83
C PHE A 140 -36.98 -20.27 -39.33
N SER A 141 -35.85 -19.89 -39.94
CA SER A 141 -35.80 -19.63 -41.38
C SER A 141 -36.13 -20.86 -42.23
N VAL A 142 -35.67 -22.05 -41.82
CA VAL A 142 -35.95 -23.30 -42.53
C VAL A 142 -37.44 -23.66 -42.45
N ASP A 143 -38.05 -23.53 -41.27
CA ASP A 143 -39.48 -23.77 -41.09
C ASP A 143 -40.35 -22.78 -41.89
N LEU A 144 -39.89 -21.53 -42.02
CA LEU A 144 -40.61 -20.47 -42.73
C LEU A 144 -40.54 -20.68 -44.25
N ASP A 145 -39.37 -21.04 -44.78
CA ASP A 145 -39.22 -21.44 -46.19
C ASP A 145 -40.07 -22.66 -46.54
N TYR A 146 -40.14 -23.66 -45.64
CA TYR A 146 -41.01 -24.81 -45.82
C TYR A 146 -42.48 -24.41 -45.90
N LYS A 147 -42.97 -23.56 -44.98
CA LYS A 147 -44.35 -23.06 -45.01
C LYS A 147 -44.67 -22.23 -46.26
N LEU A 148 -43.73 -21.41 -46.72
CA LEU A 148 -43.90 -20.62 -47.94
C LEU A 148 -43.95 -21.51 -49.18
N SER A 149 -43.16 -22.58 -49.22
CA SER A 149 -43.17 -23.55 -50.33
C SER A 149 -44.48 -24.37 -50.43
N GLN A 150 -45.22 -24.50 -49.32
CA GLN A 150 -46.51 -25.19 -49.23
C GLN A 150 -47.72 -24.27 -49.54
N MET A 151 -47.51 -22.95 -49.61
CA MET A 151 -48.54 -21.97 -49.95
C MET A 151 -48.62 -21.66 -51.46
N HIS A 152 -47.77 -22.29 -52.26
CA HIS A 152 -47.71 -22.17 -53.72
C HIS A 152 -48.18 -23.46 -54.40
#